data_AF-A0A8J2U9L5-F1
#
_entry.id   AF-A0A8J2U9L5-F1
#
_cell.length_a   1.000
_cell.length_b   1.000
_cell.length_c   1.000
_cell.angle_alpha   90.00
_cell.angle_beta   90.00
_cell.angle_gamma   90.00
#
_symmetry.space_group_name_H-M   'P 1'
#
loop_
_entity.id
_entity.type
_entity.pdbx_description
1 polymer ?
#
loop_
_entity_poly.entity_id
_entity_poly.type
_entity_poly.pdbx_seq_one_letter_code
_entity_poly.pdbx_strand_id
1 'polypeptide(L)'
;MTPRKTETAKTMLAIVVGTLLIYFMTKKVWIIKVSVVIGLIGLLWDGLSKKIEIVWMKLTWLLSLVVPNILLSVIFFVFLTPIAFLSKIFGEKNQLHLKNTSNSLFKETNKDFNKESFERPW
;
A
#
# COMPACT_ATOMS: atom_id res chain seq x y z
N MET A 1 -14.64 22.60 1.30
CA MET A 1 -14.23 22.48 -0.11
C MET A 1 -15.45 22.05 -0.92
N THR A 2 -16.00 22.88 -1.81
CA THR A 2 -17.07 22.45 -2.72
C THR A 2 -16.44 21.64 -3.86
N PRO A 3 -16.92 20.42 -4.16
CA PRO A 3 -16.34 19.63 -5.24
C PRO A 3 -16.56 20.29 -6.60
N ARG A 4 -15.52 20.25 -7.45
CA ARG A 4 -15.57 20.76 -8.82
C ARG A 4 -16.38 19.80 -9.68
N LYS A 5 -17.24 20.32 -10.57
CA LYS A 5 -18.13 19.51 -11.42
C LYS A 5 -17.41 18.40 -12.20
N THR A 6 -16.18 18.66 -12.67
CA THR A 6 -15.36 17.67 -13.40
C THR A 6 -14.94 16.49 -12.53
N GLU A 7 -14.66 16.71 -11.23
CA GLU A 7 -14.28 15.64 -10.30
C GLU A 7 -15.51 14.83 -9.87
N THR A 8 -16.66 15.51 -9.71
CA THR A 8 -17.95 14.86 -9.46
C THR A 8 -18.31 13.90 -10.60
N ALA A 9 -18.17 14.35 -11.86
CA ALA A 9 -18.46 13.52 -13.04
C ALA A 9 -17.54 12.29 -13.13
N LYS A 10 -16.23 12.46 -12.87
CA LYS A 10 -15.28 11.33 -12.81
C LYS A 10 -15.65 10.33 -11.71
N THR A 11 -16.05 10.82 -10.54
CA THR A 11 -16.45 9.97 -9.42
C THR A 11 -17.70 9.17 -9.76
N MET A 12 -18.70 9.81 -10.36
CA MET A 12 -19.91 9.13 -10.86
C MET A 12 -19.57 8.07 -11.89
N LEU A 13 -18.72 8.40 -12.86
CA LEU A 13 -18.28 7.45 -13.87
C LEU A 13 -17.55 6.27 -13.23
N ALA A 14 -16.67 6.51 -12.25
CA ALA A 14 -15.99 5.46 -11.52
C ALA A 14 -16.96 4.53 -10.79
N ILE A 15 -18.01 5.07 -10.14
CA ILE A 15 -19.06 4.28 -9.49
C ILE A 15 -19.83 3.44 -10.52
N VAL A 16 -20.21 4.04 -11.65
CA VAL A 16 -20.93 3.35 -12.74
C VAL A 16 -20.08 2.20 -13.30
N VAL A 17 -18.81 2.46 -13.62
CA VAL A 17 -17.87 1.45 -14.14
C VAL A 17 -17.63 0.35 -13.11
N GLY A 18 -17.38 0.69 -11.84
CA GLY A 18 -17.20 -0.28 -10.77
C GLY A 18 -18.43 -1.19 -10.61
N THR A 19 -19.63 -0.61 -10.63
CA THR A 19 -20.89 -1.36 -10.54
C THR A 19 -21.09 -2.26 -11.77
N LEU A 20 -20.66 -1.80 -12.96
CA LEU A 20 -20.71 -2.58 -14.20
C LEU A 20 -19.77 -3.80 -14.14
N LEU A 21 -18.56 -3.63 -13.61
CA LEU A 21 -17.62 -4.75 -13.41
C LEU A 21 -18.20 -5.80 -12.45
N ILE A 22 -18.86 -5.37 -11.37
CA ILE A 22 -19.54 -6.28 -10.44
C ILE A 22 -20.69 -7.02 -11.14
N TYR A 23 -21.41 -6.35 -12.05
CA TYR A 23 -22.42 -6.99 -12.88
C TYR A 23 -21.82 -8.08 -13.78
N PHE A 24 -20.67 -7.85 -14.42
CA PHE A 24 -20.01 -8.87 -15.24
C PHE A 24 -19.63 -10.12 -14.43
N MET A 25 -19.22 -9.95 -13.17
CA MET A 25 -18.90 -11.09 -12.30
C MET A 25 -20.15 -11.81 -11.76
N THR A 26 -21.18 -11.06 -11.34
CA THR A 26 -22.32 -11.63 -10.60
C THR A 26 -23.53 -11.95 -11.49
N LYS A 27 -23.60 -11.37 -12.70
CA LYS A 27 -24.71 -11.42 -13.67
C LYS A 27 -26.10 -11.08 -13.11
N LYS A 28 -26.18 -10.41 -11.96
CA LYS A 28 -27.46 -10.02 -11.33
C LYS A 28 -28.04 -8.78 -11.98
N VAL A 29 -29.25 -8.91 -12.55
CA VAL A 29 -29.97 -7.82 -13.24
C VAL A 29 -30.22 -6.60 -12.36
N TRP A 30 -30.29 -6.76 -11.04
CA TRP A 30 -30.47 -5.61 -10.14
C TRP A 30 -29.28 -4.63 -10.18
N ILE A 31 -28.05 -5.14 -10.38
CA ILE A 31 -26.82 -4.34 -10.36
C ILE A 31 -26.78 -3.37 -11.55
N ILE A 32 -27.18 -3.84 -12.74
CA ILE A 32 -27.23 -2.99 -13.93
C ILE A 32 -28.31 -1.91 -13.81
N LYS A 33 -29.48 -2.22 -13.21
CA LYS A 33 -30.51 -1.21 -12.93
C LYS A 33 -29.99 -0.09 -12.03
N VAL A 34 -29.25 -0.45 -10.97
CA VAL A 34 -28.63 0.53 -10.06
C VAL A 34 -27.60 1.39 -10.80
N SER A 35 -26.75 0.78 -11.62
CA SER A 35 -25.72 1.51 -12.40
C SER A 35 -26.34 2.54 -13.35
N VAL A 36 -27.41 2.18 -14.06
CA VAL A 36 -28.14 3.10 -14.95
C VAL A 36 -28.74 4.26 -14.18
N VAL A 37 -29.38 4.00 -13.02
CA VAL A 37 -29.98 5.05 -12.19
C VAL A 37 -28.91 6.02 -11.68
N ILE A 38 -27.78 5.51 -11.19
CA ILE A 38 -26.67 6.35 -10.70
C ILE A 38 -26.09 7.20 -11.84
N GLY A 39 -25.86 6.61 -13.01
CA GLY A 39 -25.37 7.33 -14.19
C GLY A 39 -26.33 8.44 -14.63
N LEU A 40 -27.64 8.16 -14.61
CA LEU A 40 -28.66 9.14 -14.97
C LEU A 40 -28.74 10.30 -13.97
N ILE A 41 -28.65 10.02 -12.66
CA ILE A 41 -28.56 11.04 -11.61
C ILE A 41 -27.30 11.90 -11.81
N GLY A 42 -26.18 11.27 -12.14
CA GLY A 42 -24.90 11.91 -12.47
C GLY A 42 -24.99 12.93 -13.60
N LEU A 43 -25.81 12.63 -14.61
CA LEU A 43 -26.00 13.46 -15.81
C LEU A 43 -27.02 14.58 -15.60
N LEU A 44 -28.13 14.29 -14.92
CA LEU A 44 -29.27 15.20 -14.84
C LEU A 44 -29.21 16.16 -13.64
N TRP A 45 -28.55 15.76 -12.54
CA TRP A 45 -28.66 16.49 -11.27
C TRP A 45 -27.33 16.71 -10.56
N ASP A 46 -26.76 17.90 -10.74
CA ASP A 46 -25.52 18.33 -10.08
C ASP A 46 -25.60 18.28 -8.54
N GLY A 47 -26.75 18.63 -7.95
CA GLY A 47 -26.94 18.71 -6.50
C GLY A 47 -26.86 17.34 -5.81
N LEU A 48 -27.55 16.33 -6.35
CA LEU A 48 -27.48 14.96 -5.84
C LEU A 48 -26.10 14.34 -6.09
N SER A 49 -25.53 14.64 -7.25
CA SER A 49 -24.22 14.11 -7.63
C SER A 49 -23.13 14.50 -6.64
N LYS A 50 -23.13 15.75 -6.18
CA LYS A 50 -22.21 16.22 -5.14
C LYS A 50 -22.39 15.51 -3.79
N LYS A 51 -23.64 15.20 -3.39
CA LYS A 51 -23.90 14.48 -2.13
C LYS A 51 -23.33 13.06 -2.19
N ILE A 52 -23.57 12.37 -3.29
CA ILE A 52 -23.04 11.02 -3.52
C ILE A 52 -21.51 11.05 -3.55
N GLU A 53 -20.89 12.03 -4.22
CA GLU A 53 -19.44 12.20 -4.21
C GLU A 53 -18.91 12.40 -2.79
N ILE A 54 -19.54 13.23 -1.96
CA ILE A 54 -19.10 13.42 -0.56
C ILE A 54 -19.15 12.11 0.23
N VAL A 55 -20.22 11.32 0.06
CA VAL A 55 -20.34 10.00 0.71
C VAL A 55 -19.27 9.05 0.19
N TRP A 56 -19.06 9.02 -1.13
CA TRP A 56 -18.04 8.21 -1.76
C TRP A 56 -16.64 8.58 -1.27
N MET A 57 -16.33 9.86 -1.16
CA MET A 57 -15.03 10.34 -0.67
C MET A 57 -14.77 9.97 0.79
N LYS A 58 -15.81 9.94 1.63
CA LYS A 58 -15.68 9.40 3.01
C LYS A 58 -15.36 7.91 2.99
N LEU A 59 -15.98 7.14 2.10
CA LEU A 59 -15.70 5.72 1.94
C LEU A 59 -14.28 5.47 1.44
N THR A 60 -13.83 6.21 0.41
CA THR A 60 -12.47 6.08 -0.12
C THR A 60 -11.41 6.51 0.88
N TRP A 61 -11.68 7.53 1.70
CA TRP A 61 -10.79 7.92 2.80
C TRP A 61 -10.62 6.80 3.81
N LEU A 62 -11.71 6.14 4.23
CA LEU A 62 -11.65 4.98 5.12
C LEU A 62 -10.84 3.84 4.50
N LEU A 63 -11.08 3.54 3.22
CA LEU A 63 -10.28 2.55 2.48
C LEU A 63 -8.81 2.93 2.42
N SER A 64 -8.50 4.21 2.22
CA SER A 64 -7.12 4.72 2.14
C SER A 64 -6.36 4.59 3.45
N LEU A 65 -7.03 4.46 4.60
CA LEU A 65 -6.38 4.17 5.88
C LEU A 65 -6.06 2.67 6.03
N VAL A 66 -6.92 1.81 5.47
CA VAL A 66 -6.83 0.36 5.64
C VAL A 66 -5.90 -0.26 4.59
N VAL A 67 -5.99 0.18 3.33
CA VAL A 67 -5.25 -0.40 2.19
C VAL A 67 -3.73 -0.34 2.38
N PRO A 68 -3.10 0.78 2.80
CA PRO A 68 -1.65 0.83 2.99
C PRO A 68 -1.15 -0.17 4.03
N ASN A 69 -1.89 -0.36 5.13
CA ASN A 69 -1.54 -1.31 6.17
C ASN A 69 -1.62 -2.75 5.68
N ILE A 70 -2.66 -3.08 4.92
CA ILE A 70 -2.80 -4.40 4.29
C ILE A 70 -1.67 -4.63 3.29
N LEU A 71 -1.41 -3.65 2.42
CA LEU A 71 -0.37 -3.74 1.40
C LEU A 71 1.01 -3.92 2.02
N LEU A 72 1.34 -3.13 3.03
CA LEU A 72 2.60 -3.23 3.78
C LEU A 72 2.73 -4.58 4.47
N SER A 73 1.65 -5.07 5.08
CA SER A 73 1.64 -6.38 5.73
C SER A 73 1.87 -7.50 4.71
N VAL A 74 1.18 -7.47 3.57
CA VAL A 74 1.37 -8.45 2.49
C VAL A 74 2.82 -8.41 1.99
N ILE A 75 3.37 -7.23 1.72
CA ILE A 75 4.76 -7.09 1.28
C ILE A 75 5.73 -7.64 2.34
N PHE A 76 5.49 -7.32 3.62
CA PHE A 76 6.32 -7.79 4.71
C PHE A 76 6.32 -9.32 4.82
N PHE A 77 5.15 -9.96 4.75
CA PHE A 77 5.04 -11.41 4.87
C PHE A 77 5.50 -12.15 3.61
N VAL A 78 5.26 -11.61 2.42
CA VAL A 78 5.61 -12.27 1.15
C VAL A 78 7.08 -12.07 0.78
N PHE A 79 7.69 -10.92 1.11
CA PHE A 79 9.07 -10.61 0.72
C PHE A 79 10.02 -10.55 1.91
N LEU A 80 9.79 -9.64 2.87
CA LEU A 80 10.75 -9.43 3.97
C LEU A 80 10.89 -10.65 4.87
N THR A 81 9.80 -11.33 5.18
CA THR A 81 9.79 -12.48 6.10
C THR A 81 10.59 -13.67 5.55
N PRO A 82 10.40 -14.12 4.30
CA PRO A 82 11.25 -15.18 3.75
C PRO A 82 12.70 -14.73 3.61
N ILE A 83 12.97 -13.49 3.22
CA ILE A 83 14.34 -12.96 3.15
C ILE A 83 15.01 -12.99 4.52
N ALA A 84 14.32 -12.58 5.58
CA ALA A 84 14.81 -12.61 6.95
C ALA A 84 15.07 -14.06 7.41
N PHE A 85 14.22 -15.01 7.03
CA PHE A 85 14.42 -16.42 7.35
C PHE A 85 15.63 -17.01 6.62
N LEU A 86 15.81 -16.69 5.34
CA LEU A 86 17.01 -17.06 4.57
C LEU A 86 18.26 -16.44 5.20
N SER A 87 18.23 -15.14 5.55
CA SER A 87 19.34 -14.47 6.24
C SER A 87 19.66 -15.12 7.59
N LYS A 88 18.65 -15.61 8.32
CA LYS A 88 18.87 -16.33 9.59
C LYS A 88 19.53 -17.70 9.40
N ILE A 89 19.25 -18.39 8.29
CA ILE A 89 19.81 -19.72 7.99
C ILE A 89 21.22 -19.59 7.39
N PHE A 90 21.38 -18.70 6.41
CA PHE A 90 22.60 -18.58 5.60
C PHE A 90 23.54 -17.45 6.06
N GLY A 91 23.05 -16.50 6.83
CA GLY A 91 23.82 -15.36 7.33
C GLY A 91 24.53 -15.63 8.65
N GLU A 92 25.43 -14.72 9.03
CA GLU A 92 26.17 -14.83 10.28
C GLU A 92 25.24 -14.74 11.50
N LYS A 93 25.41 -15.66 12.46
CA LYS A 93 24.54 -15.80 13.64
C LYS A 93 24.52 -14.57 14.57
N ASN A 94 25.46 -13.63 14.43
CA ASN A 94 25.66 -12.49 15.34
C ASN A 94 26.05 -11.17 14.62
N GLN A 95 25.46 -10.85 13.47
CA GLN A 95 25.79 -9.60 12.76
C GLN A 95 25.55 -8.32 13.59
N LEU A 96 24.50 -8.32 14.43
CA LEU A 96 24.11 -7.16 15.23
C LEU A 96 24.65 -7.17 16.67
N HIS A 97 25.44 -8.18 17.06
CA HIS A 97 26.01 -8.30 18.42
C HIS A 97 24.98 -8.06 19.56
N LEU A 98 23.72 -8.46 19.37
CA LEU A 98 22.60 -8.11 20.26
C LEU A 98 22.63 -8.85 21.60
N LYS A 99 23.43 -9.91 21.71
CA LYS A 99 23.69 -10.60 22.98
C LYS A 99 25.19 -10.54 23.28
N ASN A 100 25.50 -10.17 24.52
CA ASN A 100 26.87 -10.20 25.02
C ASN A 100 27.28 -11.66 25.31
N THR A 101 27.66 -12.38 24.25
CA THR A 101 28.09 -13.78 24.33
C THR A 101 29.61 -13.92 24.45
N SER A 102 30.36 -12.81 24.48
CA SER A 102 31.82 -12.79 24.54
C SER A 102 32.31 -12.22 25.88
N ASN A 103 33.47 -12.71 26.34
CA ASN A 103 34.12 -12.21 27.56
C ASN A 103 34.66 -10.77 27.42
N SER A 104 34.70 -10.24 26.19
CA SER A 104 35.20 -8.91 25.87
C SER A 104 34.38 -8.30 24.74
N LEU A 105 34.19 -6.99 24.80
CA LEU A 105 33.59 -6.19 23.72
C LEU A 105 34.59 -5.92 22.58
N PHE A 106 35.88 -6.17 22.82
CA PHE A 106 36.93 -5.99 21.83
C PHE A 106 36.93 -7.16 20.84
N LYS A 107 36.87 -6.84 19.55
CA LYS A 107 37.02 -7.81 18.46
C LYS A 107 38.50 -7.84 18.09
N GLU A 108 39.16 -8.98 18.25
CA GLU A 108 40.53 -9.12 17.73
C GLU A 108 40.49 -9.11 16.20
N THR A 109 41.24 -8.18 15.61
CA THR A 109 41.34 -8.01 14.17
C THR A 109 42.83 -8.11 13.81
N ASN A 110 43.23 -9.24 13.23
CA ASN A 110 44.51 -9.34 12.51
C ASN A 110 44.33 -8.64 11.15
N LYS A 111 44.54 -7.33 11.12
CA LYS A 111 44.63 -6.56 9.87
C LYS A 111 46.10 -6.42 9.51
N ASP A 112 46.46 -6.88 8.31
CA ASP A 112 47.76 -6.57 7.72
C ASP A 112 47.75 -5.12 7.24
N PHE A 113 48.58 -4.28 7.84
CA PHE A 113 48.70 -2.87 7.46
C PHE A 113 49.57 -2.72 6.21
N ASN A 114 48.93 -2.41 5.10
CA ASN A 114 49.58 -2.06 3.83
C ASN A 114 49.67 -0.54 3.69
N LYS A 115 50.66 -0.04 2.94
CA LYS A 115 50.79 1.35 2.49
C LYS A 115 49.48 1.94 1.95
N GLU A 116 48.72 1.19 1.16
CA GLU A 116 47.41 1.62 0.63
C GLU A 116 46.35 1.83 1.72
N SER A 117 46.47 1.16 2.88
CA SER A 117 45.57 1.37 4.03
C SER A 117 45.75 2.74 4.68
N PHE A 118 46.88 3.41 4.44
CA PHE A 118 47.13 4.77 4.94
C PHE A 118 46.67 5.87 3.98
N GLU A 119 46.31 5.52 2.73
CA GLU A 119 45.82 6.51 1.76
C GLU A 119 44.37 6.94 2.04
N ARG A 120 43.60 6.10 2.75
CA ARG A 120 42.22 6.38 3.17
C ARG A 120 42.01 5.95 4.62
N PRO A 121 42.37 6.81 5.59
CA PRO A 121 42.34 6.49 7.00
C PRO A 121 40.93 6.51 7.64
N TRP A 122 39.89 6.90 6.90
CA TRP A 122 38.50 6.97 7.36
C TRP A 122 37.61 5.89 6.72
#